data_AF-A0A2N2P2W6-F1
#
_entry.id   AF-A0A2N2P2W6-F1
#
_cell.length_a   1.000
_cell.length_b   1.000
_cell.length_c   1.000
_cell.angle_alpha   90.00
_cell.angle_beta   90.00
_cell.angle_gamma   90.00
#
_symmetry.space_group_name_H-M   'P 1'
#
loop_
_entity.id
_entity.type
_entity.pdbx_description
1 polymer ?
#
loop_
_entity_poly.entity_id
_entity_poly.type
_entity_poly.pdbx_seq_one_letter_code
_entity_poly.pdbx_strand_id
1 'polypeptide(L)'
;MLYAVCPACGEDIPFNEHTQVGQNMVCPRCRELLAVVITEPPILELYKIASNNELPSDDKLEAARRHDRKSKHYHDEFEEEVGLDWKRTNKKSKSRGRYDW
;
A
#
# COMPACT_ATOMS: atom_id res chain seq x y z
N MET A 1 -39.63 -14.81 -9.86
CA MET A 1 -38.37 -15.49 -9.48
C MET A 1 -37.61 -15.80 -10.75
N LEU A 2 -36.56 -15.03 -10.99
CA LEU A 2 -35.62 -15.24 -12.09
C LEU A 2 -34.53 -16.20 -11.63
N TYR A 3 -33.93 -16.93 -12.56
CA TYR A 3 -32.80 -17.80 -12.29
C TYR A 3 -31.62 -17.33 -13.14
N ALA A 4 -30.44 -17.34 -12.53
CA ALA A 4 -29.19 -17.02 -13.20
C ALA A 4 -28.23 -18.20 -13.03
N VAL A 5 -27.49 -18.53 -14.08
CA VAL A 5 -26.53 -19.63 -14.04
C VAL A 5 -25.21 -19.14 -13.45
N CYS A 6 -24.67 -19.88 -12.47
CA CYS A 6 -23.35 -19.59 -11.93
C CYS A 6 -22.26 -19.90 -12.96
N PRO A 7 -21.37 -18.95 -13.31
CA PRO A 7 -20.27 -19.22 -14.24
C PRO A 7 -19.19 -20.16 -13.67
N ALA A 8 -19.15 -20.37 -12.35
CA ALA A 8 -18.19 -21.25 -11.69
C ALA A 8 -18.64 -22.72 -11.64
N CYS A 9 -19.87 -22.98 -11.18
CA CYS A 9 -20.38 -24.34 -10.96
C CYS A 9 -21.46 -24.77 -11.94
N GLY A 10 -21.99 -23.86 -12.78
CA GLY A 10 -23.04 -24.15 -13.75
C GLY A 10 -24.42 -24.41 -13.13
N GLU A 11 -24.60 -24.16 -11.83
CA GLU A 11 -25.88 -24.34 -11.16
C GLU A 11 -26.77 -23.08 -11.22
N ASP A 12 -28.09 -23.30 -11.20
CA ASP A 12 -29.08 -22.24 -11.15
C ASP A 12 -29.13 -21.59 -9.75
N ILE A 13 -28.92 -20.28 -9.71
CA ILE A 13 -29.01 -19.46 -8.51
C ILE A 13 -30.31 -18.64 -8.57
N PRO A 14 -31.09 -18.55 -7.48
CA PRO A 14 -32.23 -17.66 -7.42
C PRO A 14 -31.75 -16.20 -7.55
N PHE A 15 -32.28 -15.50 -8.54
CA PHE A 15 -31.97 -14.11 -8.83
C PHE A 15 -33.14 -13.21 -8.38
N ASN A 16 -32.86 -12.22 -7.54
CA ASN A 16 -33.87 -11.34 -6.95
C ASN A 16 -34.07 -10.11 -7.84
N GLU A 17 -35.30 -9.69 -8.08
CA GLU A 17 -35.62 -8.55 -8.99
C GLU A 17 -35.04 -7.20 -8.51
N HIS A 18 -34.61 -7.13 -7.25
CA HIS A 18 -34.02 -5.93 -6.65
C HIS A 18 -32.49 -5.83 -6.82
N THR A 19 -31.83 -6.82 -7.44
CA THR A 19 -30.37 -6.75 -7.65
C THR A 19 -30.01 -5.78 -8.76
N GLN A 20 -29.02 -4.93 -8.51
CA GLN A 20 -28.54 -3.92 -9.46
C GLN A 20 -27.26 -4.40 -10.16
N VAL A 21 -27.03 -3.89 -11.37
CA VAL A 21 -25.77 -4.08 -12.09
C VAL A 21 -24.61 -3.53 -11.25
N GLY A 22 -23.52 -4.29 -11.17
CA GLY A 22 -22.35 -3.97 -10.33
C GLY A 22 -22.47 -4.43 -8.88
N GLN A 23 -23.62 -4.98 -8.47
CA GLN A 23 -23.76 -5.58 -7.15
C GLN A 23 -22.99 -6.91 -7.08
N ASN A 24 -22.35 -7.15 -5.93
CA ASN A 24 -21.68 -8.42 -5.65
C ASN A 24 -22.63 -9.36 -4.91
N MET A 25 -22.60 -10.63 -5.30
CA MET A 25 -23.34 -11.71 -4.64
C MET A 25 -22.46 -12.94 -4.51
N VAL A 26 -22.77 -13.81 -3.55
CA VAL A 26 -22.03 -15.06 -3.35
C VAL A 26 -22.91 -16.22 -3.80
N CYS A 27 -22.33 -17.14 -4.58
CA CYS A 27 -23.05 -18.35 -4.95
C CYS A 27 -23.28 -19.24 -3.71
N PRO A 28 -24.51 -19.66 -3.40
CA PRO A 28 -24.79 -20.51 -2.22
C PRO A 28 -24.18 -21.92 -2.33
N ARG A 29 -23.79 -22.35 -3.54
CA ARG A 29 -23.29 -23.71 -3.81
C ARG A 29 -21.77 -23.78 -3.78
N CYS A 30 -21.09 -23.01 -4.62
CA CYS A 30 -19.63 -23.00 -4.71
C CYS A 30 -18.96 -21.93 -3.83
N ARG A 31 -19.72 -21.02 -3.22
CA ARG A 31 -19.22 -19.89 -2.41
C ARG A 31 -18.32 -18.90 -3.17
N GLU A 32 -18.36 -18.94 -4.49
CA GLU A 32 -17.61 -18.01 -5.33
C GLU A 32 -18.27 -16.63 -5.32
N LEU A 33 -17.45 -15.58 -5.37
CA LEU A 33 -17.91 -14.19 -5.43
C LEU A 33 -18.23 -13.84 -6.89
N LEU A 34 -19.47 -13.42 -7.12
CA LEU A 34 -20.01 -13.10 -8.44
C LEU A 34 -20.40 -11.63 -8.50
N ALA A 35 -20.25 -11.02 -9.67
CA ALA A 35 -20.74 -9.70 -10.00
C ALA A 35 -21.92 -9.79 -10.96
N VAL A 36 -22.97 -8.99 -10.70
CA VAL A 36 -24.10 -8.85 -11.61
C VAL A 36 -23.70 -7.92 -12.76
N VAL A 37 -23.69 -8.40 -13.99
CA VAL A 37 -23.33 -7.60 -15.18
C VAL A 37 -24.56 -7.11 -15.92
N ILE A 38 -25.58 -7.96 -16.06
CA ILE A 38 -26.85 -7.65 -16.73
C ILE A 38 -27.98 -8.24 -15.89
N THR A 39 -29.13 -7.56 -15.81
CA THR A 39 -30.31 -7.99 -15.04
C THR A 39 -31.42 -8.62 -15.89
N GLU A 40 -31.50 -8.31 -17.19
CA GLU A 40 -32.51 -8.82 -18.11
C GLU A 40 -31.91 -9.15 -19.50
N PRO A 41 -31.57 -10.42 -19.82
CA PRO A 41 -31.53 -11.60 -18.95
C PRO A 41 -30.40 -11.52 -17.90
N PRO A 42 -30.54 -12.14 -16.72
CA PRO A 42 -29.56 -12.04 -15.66
C PRO A 42 -28.26 -12.76 -16.04
N ILE A 43 -27.16 -12.00 -16.14
CA ILE A 43 -25.82 -12.51 -16.46
C ILE A 43 -24.88 -12.18 -15.31
N LEU A 44 -24.21 -13.23 -14.81
CA LEU A 44 -23.26 -13.17 -13.70
C LEU A 44 -21.85 -13.43 -14.23
N GLU A 45 -20.88 -12.67 -13.74
CA GLU A 45 -19.46 -12.92 -13.96
C GLU A 45 -18.73 -13.19 -12.65
N LEU A 46 -17.57 -13.85 -12.74
CA LEU A 46 -16.68 -14.02 -11.60
C LEU A 46 -16.14 -12.65 -11.17
N TYR A 47 -16.22 -12.36 -9.88
CA TYR A 47 -15.68 -11.11 -9.35
C TYR A 47 -14.15 -11.13 -9.45
N LYS A 48 -13.61 -10.35 -10.39
CA LYS A 48 -12.17 -10.11 -10.49
C LYS A 48 -11.83 -8.97 -9.55
N ILE A 49 -11.15 -9.26 -8.45
CA ILE A 49 -10.44 -8.23 -7.71
C ILE A 49 -9.42 -7.66 -8.68
N ALA A 50 -9.61 -6.42 -9.13
CA ALA A 50 -8.55 -5.66 -9.76
C ALA A 50 -7.50 -5.41 -8.68
N SER A 51 -6.66 -6.41 -8.42
CA SER A 51 -5.44 -6.19 -7.67
C SER A 51 -4.62 -5.25 -8.54
N ASN A 52 -4.57 -3.97 -8.17
CA ASN A 52 -3.52 -3.04 -8.56
C ASN A 52 -2.18 -3.51 -7.97
N ASN A 53 -1.86 -4.80 -8.13
CA ASN A 53 -0.52 -5.36 -8.04
C ASN A 53 0.19 -5.03 -9.36
N GLU A 54 0.17 -3.75 -9.75
CA GLU A 54 1.24 -3.26 -10.59
C GLU A 54 2.49 -3.41 -9.72
N LEU A 55 3.25 -4.49 -9.95
CA LEU A 55 4.60 -4.61 -9.44
C LEU A 55 5.27 -3.25 -9.76
N PRO A 56 5.83 -2.54 -8.78
CA PRO A 56 6.47 -1.27 -9.06
C PRO A 56 7.47 -1.50 -10.18
N SER A 57 7.37 -0.72 -11.26
CA SER A 57 8.29 -0.85 -12.40
C SER A 57 9.73 -0.76 -11.91
N ASP A 58 10.65 -1.40 -12.61
CA ASP A 58 12.07 -1.40 -12.25
C ASP A 58 12.58 0.05 -12.04
N ASP A 59 12.09 1.00 -12.84
CA ASP A 59 12.39 2.43 -12.70
C ASP A 59 11.96 3.02 -11.34
N LYS A 60 10.78 2.65 -10.83
CA LYS A 60 10.30 3.09 -9.51
C LYS A 60 11.13 2.46 -8.40
N LEU A 61 11.53 1.20 -8.57
CA LEU A 61 12.40 0.50 -7.61
C LEU A 61 13.81 1.11 -7.59
N GLU A 62 14.35 1.46 -8.76
CA GLU A 62 15.66 2.11 -8.89
C GLU A 62 15.64 3.53 -8.30
N ALA A 63 14.57 4.30 -8.54
CA ALA A 63 14.39 5.62 -7.94
C ALA A 63 14.33 5.55 -6.41
N ALA A 64 13.60 4.59 -5.85
CA ALA A 64 13.57 4.36 -4.40
C ALA A 64 14.95 3.99 -3.85
N ARG A 65 15.70 3.11 -4.53
CA ARG A 65 17.08 2.75 -4.16
C ARG A 65 18.03 3.95 -4.22
N ARG A 66 17.88 4.85 -5.19
CA ARG A 66 18.68 6.09 -5.27
C ARG A 66 18.37 7.03 -4.11
N HIS A 67 17.10 7.16 -3.72
CA HIS A 67 16.71 7.97 -2.56
C HIS A 67 17.27 7.40 -1.25
N ASP A 68 17.23 6.08 -1.06
CA ASP A 68 17.82 5.41 0.12
C ASP A 68 19.34 5.62 0.21
N ARG A 69 20.05 5.51 -0.92
CA ARG A 69 21.50 5.80 -0.99
C ARG A 69 21.81 7.26 -0.64
N LYS A 70 20.99 8.20 -1.09
CA LYS A 70 21.17 9.63 -0.83
C LYS A 70 20.89 9.99 0.63
N SER A 71 19.90 9.36 1.24
CA SER A 71 19.59 9.51 2.66
C SER A 71 20.74 9.06 3.57
N LYS A 72 21.45 7.99 3.21
CA LYS A 72 22.59 7.50 3.99
C LYS A 72 23.79 8.44 3.96
N HIS A 73 24.08 9.01 2.79
CA HIS A 73 25.18 9.97 2.64
C HIS A 73 24.99 11.23 3.49
N TYR A 74 23.75 11.74 3.55
CA TYR A 74 23.45 12.94 4.34
C TYR A 74 23.61 12.71 5.85
N HIS A 75 23.35 11.48 6.33
CA HIS A 75 23.53 11.17 7.75
C HIS A 75 25.01 11.08 8.17
N ASP A 76 25.86 10.49 7.32
CA ASP A 76 27.30 10.38 7.56
C ASP A 76 27.98 11.77 7.58
N GLU A 77 27.66 12.62 6.60
CA GLU A 77 28.22 13.99 6.52
C GLU A 77 27.79 14.86 7.72
N PHE A 78 26.54 14.72 8.18
CA PHE A 78 26.04 15.45 9.34
C PHE A 78 26.66 14.97 10.67
N GLU A 79 26.87 13.67 10.85
CA GLU A 79 27.57 13.16 12.04
C GLU A 79 29.05 13.59 12.08
N GLU A 80 29.72 13.64 10.93
CA GLU A 80 31.10 14.09 10.83
C GLU A 80 31.24 15.60 11.11
N GLU A 81 30.35 16.43 10.57
CA GLU A 81 30.37 17.90 10.75
C GLU A 81 29.99 18.32 12.18
N VAL A 82 28.92 17.74 12.76
CA VAL A 82 28.51 18.01 14.15
C VAL A 82 29.55 17.47 15.13
N GLY A 83 30.20 16.34 14.81
CA GLY A 83 31.26 15.69 15.60
C GLY A 83 32.56 16.50 15.74
N LEU A 84 32.81 17.45 14.84
CA LEU A 84 34.02 18.30 14.86
C LEU A 84 33.79 19.61 15.63
N ASP A 85 32.58 20.17 15.60
CA ASP A 85 32.29 21.46 16.23
C ASP A 85 32.15 21.38 17.77
N TRP A 86 31.60 20.30 18.32
CA TRP A 86 31.50 20.12 19.78
C TRP A 86 32.86 19.97 20.48
N LYS A 87 33.88 19.46 19.76
CA LYS A 87 35.24 19.30 20.31
C LYS A 87 36.02 20.61 20.33
N ARG A 88 35.67 21.57 19.47
CA ARG A 88 36.40 22.85 19.31
C ARG A 88 35.98 23.89 20.35
N THR A 89 34.73 23.85 20.81
CA THR A 89 34.19 24.79 21.80
C THR A 89 34.63 24.46 23.24
N ASN A 90 35.00 23.22 23.52
CA ASN A 90 35.33 22.76 24.89
C ASN A 90 36.75 23.11 25.37
N LYS A 91 37.58 23.76 24.54
CA LYS A 91 39.00 24.04 24.86
C LYS A 91 39.30 25.49 25.28
N LYS A 92 38.29 26.36 25.40
CA LYS A 92 38.49 27.82 25.64
C LYS A 92 37.88 28.40 26.93
N SER A 93 37.52 27.58 27.93
CA SER A 93 36.96 28.09 29.20
C SER A 93 37.69 27.58 30.45
N LYS A 94 39.01 27.82 30.56
CA LYS A 94 39.75 27.59 31.82
C LYS A 94 40.80 28.67 32.10
N SER A 95 40.38 29.94 32.09
CA SER A 95 41.18 31.02 32.70
C SER A 95 40.29 32.20 33.12
N ARG A 96 39.57 32.04 34.23
CA ARG A 96 39.16 33.15 35.11
C ARG A 96 38.45 32.60 36.35
N GLY A 97 39.03 32.83 37.53
CA GLY A 97 38.33 32.67 38.81
C GLY A 97 39.09 31.89 39.88
N ARG A 98 40.15 32.47 40.46
CA ARG A 98 40.47 32.29 41.88
C ARG A 98 40.86 33.65 42.46
N TYR A 99 39.85 34.37 42.92
CA TYR A 99 39.94 35.11 44.18
C TYR A 99 39.44 34.15 45.25
N ASP A 100 40.25 33.90 46.28
CA ASP A 100 39.83 33.97 47.69
C ASP A 100 41.05 33.75 48.61
N TRP A 101 41.14 34.60 49.65
CA TRP A 101 42.11 34.75 50.75
C TRP A 101 43.35 35.62 50.47
#